data_AF-A0A4Q3V1M3-F1
#
_entry.id   AF-A0A4Q3V1M3-F1
#
_cell.length_a   1.000
_cell.length_b   1.000
_cell.length_c   1.000
_cell.angle_alpha   90.00
_cell.angle_beta   90.00
_cell.angle_gamma   90.00
#
_symmetry.space_group_name_H-M   'P 1'
#
loop_
_entity.id
_entity.type
_entity.pdbx_description
1 polymer ?
#
loop_
_entity_poly.entity_id
_entity_poly.type
_entity_poly.pdbx_seq_one_letter_code
_entity_poly.pdbx_strand_id
1 'polypeptide(L)'
;MPKNDDGFYEGPDHEEQSDDGEPPVGNTAPAAQGWATRMGLPLDCLRLEAGRVRNGSFAIAILGPDGLPRIEIDPDTVGRLFDPAEDGREDLGSGLVADRIEDSIRVTLRGRMLGKVNGKRLASAWGFTLPG
;
A
#
# COMPACT_ATOMS: atom_id res chain seq x y z
N MET A 1 24.27 -75.38 -15.49
CA MET A 1 23.02 -74.92 -14.84
C MET A 1 23.31 -73.62 -14.12
N PRO A 2 22.46 -72.58 -14.12
CA PRO A 2 21.58 -72.07 -15.17
C PRO A 2 22.01 -70.65 -15.66
N LYS A 3 21.60 -70.29 -16.88
CA LYS A 3 21.33 -68.90 -17.28
C LYS A 3 19.98 -68.53 -16.66
N ASN A 4 19.83 -67.32 -16.12
CA ASN A 4 18.54 -66.65 -16.01
C ASN A 4 18.77 -65.15 -16.23
N ASP A 5 18.26 -64.72 -17.38
CA ASP A 5 17.84 -63.37 -17.72
C ASP A 5 16.52 -63.07 -16.98
N ASP A 6 16.03 -61.85 -17.18
CA ASP A 6 14.67 -61.37 -16.87
C ASP A 6 14.35 -60.96 -15.42
N GLY A 7 14.01 -59.67 -15.27
CA GLY A 7 13.28 -59.22 -14.09
C GLY A 7 13.30 -57.73 -13.83
N PHE A 8 12.88 -56.92 -14.80
CA PHE A 8 12.41 -55.56 -14.56
C PHE A 8 11.31 -55.59 -13.47
N TYR A 9 11.48 -54.82 -12.40
CA TYR A 9 10.43 -54.58 -11.40
C TYR A 9 10.24 -53.07 -11.26
N GLU A 10 9.31 -52.53 -12.05
CA GLU A 10 8.65 -51.25 -11.78
C GLU A 10 7.56 -51.52 -10.73
N GLY A 11 7.61 -50.80 -9.63
CA GLY A 11 6.47 -50.66 -8.72
C GLY A 11 6.84 -50.01 -7.39
N PRO A 12 5.88 -49.42 -6.66
CA PRO A 12 4.71 -48.68 -7.10
C PRO A 12 4.80 -47.17 -6.73
N ASP A 13 3.93 -46.39 -7.36
CA ASP A 13 3.56 -45.02 -6.96
C ASP A 13 3.16 -44.90 -5.47
N HIS A 14 3.30 -43.66 -4.97
CA HIS A 14 2.86 -43.10 -3.69
C HIS A 14 3.70 -43.42 -2.45
N GLU A 15 4.44 -42.41 -1.98
CA GLU A 15 4.34 -41.96 -0.58
C GLU A 15 4.28 -40.43 -0.52
N GLU A 16 3.39 -39.98 0.36
CA GLU A 16 2.91 -38.62 0.57
C GLU A 16 3.88 -37.76 1.42
N GLN A 17 3.59 -36.45 1.40
CA GLN A 17 3.92 -35.43 2.41
C GLN A 17 5.32 -34.79 2.45
N SER A 18 5.37 -33.56 1.97
CA SER A 18 5.78 -32.37 2.75
C SER A 18 5.10 -31.17 2.07
N ASP A 19 3.94 -30.70 2.53
CA ASP A 19 3.82 -29.57 3.47
C ASP A 19 5.08 -28.70 3.54
N ASP A 20 5.41 -28.04 2.43
CA ASP A 20 6.08 -26.76 2.49
C ASP A 20 5.03 -25.74 2.06
N GLY A 21 4.32 -25.23 3.07
CA GLY A 21 3.34 -24.17 2.92
C GLY A 21 3.98 -23.02 2.17
N GLU A 22 3.62 -22.89 0.89
CA GLU A 22 3.80 -21.66 0.15
C GLU A 22 3.21 -20.57 1.05
N PRO A 23 4.00 -19.58 1.52
CA PRO A 23 3.47 -18.54 2.37
C PRO A 23 2.27 -17.97 1.61
N PRO A 24 1.09 -17.83 2.26
CA PRO A 24 -0.11 -17.37 1.57
C PRO A 24 0.32 -16.15 0.81
N VAL A 25 0.21 -16.22 -0.53
CA VAL A 25 0.65 -15.18 -1.45
C VAL A 25 0.08 -13.91 -0.88
N GLY A 26 0.92 -13.17 -0.15
CA GLY A 26 0.54 -11.90 0.39
C GLY A 26 0.05 -11.17 -0.84
N ASN A 27 -1.15 -10.62 -0.80
CA ASN A 27 -1.60 -9.68 -1.81
C ASN A 27 -0.63 -8.48 -1.76
N THR A 28 0.60 -8.67 -2.25
CA THR A 28 1.48 -7.64 -2.73
C THR A 28 0.75 -7.11 -3.94
N ALA A 29 -0.11 -6.12 -3.68
CA ALA A 29 -0.70 -5.27 -4.68
C ALA A 29 0.37 -4.99 -5.74
N PRO A 30 0.06 -5.15 -7.04
CA PRO A 30 1.06 -5.07 -8.09
C PRO A 30 1.85 -3.76 -7.96
N ALA A 31 3.17 -3.92 -7.86
CA ALA A 31 4.10 -2.83 -7.74
C ALA A 31 3.87 -1.79 -8.87
N ALA A 32 3.68 -0.53 -8.48
CA ALA A 32 3.96 0.66 -9.29
C ALA A 32 3.17 0.91 -10.60
N GLN A 33 2.21 0.09 -11.03
CA GLN A 33 1.51 0.37 -12.30
C GLN A 33 0.63 1.63 -12.19
N GLY A 34 1.02 2.69 -12.89
CA GLY A 34 0.19 3.89 -13.12
C GLY A 34 0.58 5.15 -12.36
N TRP A 35 1.60 5.12 -11.50
CA TRP A 35 2.14 6.35 -10.90
C TRP A 35 2.96 7.15 -11.92
N ALA A 36 2.82 8.47 -11.91
CA ALA A 36 3.72 9.43 -12.54
C ALA A 36 4.81 9.86 -11.54
N THR A 37 4.40 10.22 -10.32
CA THR A 37 5.28 10.49 -9.18
C THR A 37 4.78 9.71 -7.98
N ARG A 38 5.69 9.27 -7.11
CA ARG A 38 5.33 8.52 -5.91
C ARG A 38 6.35 8.78 -4.81
N MET A 39 5.84 9.02 -3.60
CA MET A 39 6.64 9.12 -2.39
C MET A 39 6.09 8.17 -1.33
N GLY A 40 7.00 7.41 -0.71
CA GLY A 40 6.70 6.62 0.49
C GLY A 40 6.97 7.45 1.73
N LEU A 41 5.97 7.54 2.60
CA LEU A 41 6.02 8.21 3.89
C LEU A 41 5.81 7.16 4.99
N PRO A 42 6.74 7.02 5.95
CA PRO A 42 6.59 6.04 7.01
C PRO A 42 5.41 6.41 7.91
N LEU A 43 4.63 5.39 8.27
CA LEU A 43 3.72 5.38 9.42
C LEU A 43 4.31 4.42 10.47
N ASP A 44 3.64 4.22 11.61
CA ASP A 44 4.19 3.44 12.73
C ASP A 44 4.62 2.03 12.31
N CYS A 45 3.68 1.25 11.75
CA CYS A 45 3.94 -0.12 11.25
C CYS A 45 3.54 -0.31 9.77
N LEU A 46 3.16 0.77 9.11
CA LEU A 46 2.69 0.79 7.72
C LEU A 46 3.47 1.82 6.91
N ARG A 47 3.21 1.89 5.61
CA ARG A 47 3.75 2.94 4.74
C ARG A 47 2.62 3.60 3.98
N LEU A 48 2.54 4.92 4.05
CA LEU A 48 1.67 5.71 3.19
C LEU A 48 2.41 6.00 1.88
N GLU A 49 1.84 5.59 0.75
CA GLU A 49 2.30 6.02 -0.56
C GLU A 49 1.38 7.11 -1.07
N ALA A 50 1.93 8.28 -1.39
CA ALA A 50 1.20 9.39 -1.99
C ALA A 50 1.92 9.87 -3.25
N GLY A 51 1.17 10.42 -4.20
CA GLY A 51 1.74 10.84 -5.47
C GLY A 51 0.71 11.17 -6.53
N ARG A 52 1.18 11.40 -7.75
CA ARG A 52 0.32 11.63 -8.91
C ARG A 52 0.28 10.39 -9.79
N VAL A 53 -0.87 10.11 -10.37
CA VAL A 53 -1.05 9.09 -11.41
C VAL A 53 -0.83 9.70 -12.80
N ARG A 54 -0.58 8.86 -13.81
CA ARG A 54 -0.21 9.31 -15.18
C ARG A 54 -1.30 10.11 -15.90
N ASN A 55 -2.55 9.97 -15.50
CA ASN A 55 -3.69 10.78 -15.98
C ASN A 55 -3.76 12.17 -15.29
N GLY A 56 -2.87 12.45 -14.32
CA GLY A 56 -2.78 13.73 -13.64
C GLY A 56 -3.45 13.79 -12.27
N SER A 57 -4.29 12.81 -11.92
CA SER A 57 -4.98 12.75 -10.61
C SER A 57 -4.01 12.55 -9.45
N PHE A 58 -4.46 12.91 -8.25
CA PHE A 58 -3.78 12.56 -7.01
C PHE A 58 -4.19 11.16 -6.57
N ALA A 59 -3.27 10.43 -5.96
CA ALA A 59 -3.56 9.12 -5.43
C ALA A 59 -2.84 8.88 -4.11
N ILE A 60 -3.40 7.96 -3.32
CA ILE A 60 -2.85 7.50 -2.05
C ILE A 60 -3.08 6.00 -1.90
N ALA A 61 -2.15 5.32 -1.22
CA ALA A 61 -2.27 3.94 -0.78
C ALA A 61 -1.65 3.78 0.61
N ILE A 62 -2.09 2.77 1.36
CA ILE A 62 -1.45 2.36 2.61
C ILE A 62 -0.94 0.93 2.41
N LEU A 63 0.38 0.75 2.44
CA LEU A 63 1.03 -0.54 2.30
C LEU A 63 1.27 -1.19 3.66
N GLY A 64 0.96 -2.49 3.73
CA GLY A 64 1.16 -3.36 4.89
C GLY A 64 -0.11 -4.16 5.23
N PRO A 65 -0.12 -4.87 6.38
CA PRO A 65 -1.27 -5.63 6.83
C PRO A 65 -2.51 -4.72 6.98
N ASP A 66 -3.64 -5.16 6.45
CA ASP A 66 -4.90 -4.39 6.41
C ASP A 66 -4.77 -3.00 5.76
N GLY A 67 -3.78 -2.85 4.88
CA GLY A 67 -3.55 -1.65 4.11
C GLY A 67 -4.71 -1.28 3.19
N LEU A 68 -4.61 -0.10 2.61
CA LEU A 68 -5.57 0.42 1.65
C LEU A 68 -4.95 0.35 0.26
N PRO A 69 -5.58 -0.35 -0.71
CA PRO A 69 -5.13 -0.29 -2.09
C PRO A 69 -5.17 1.15 -2.60
N ARG A 70 -4.45 1.43 -3.67
CA ARG A 70 -4.42 2.78 -4.25
C ARG A 70 -5.84 3.24 -4.60
N ILE A 71 -6.19 4.42 -4.10
CA ILE A 71 -7.37 5.18 -4.50
C ILE A 71 -6.96 6.52 -5.10
N GLU A 72 -7.77 7.03 -6.01
CA GLU A 72 -7.63 8.40 -6.51
C GLU A 72 -8.33 9.35 -5.54
N ILE A 73 -7.73 10.52 -5.32
CA ILE A 73 -8.26 11.56 -4.47
C ILE A 73 -8.67 12.74 -5.35
N ASP A 74 -9.84 13.27 -5.04
CA ASP A 74 -10.33 14.51 -5.61
C ASP A 74 -9.36 15.69 -5.32
N PRO A 75 -8.99 16.49 -6.35
CA PRO A 75 -8.10 17.63 -6.18
C PRO A 75 -8.53 18.67 -5.16
N ASP A 76 -9.83 18.95 -5.03
CA ASP A 76 -10.35 19.94 -4.08
C ASP A 76 -10.18 19.44 -2.65
N THR A 77 -10.30 18.13 -2.44
CA THR A 77 -10.04 17.48 -1.15
C THR A 77 -8.58 17.63 -0.74
N VAL A 78 -7.64 17.45 -1.67
CA VAL A 78 -6.22 17.71 -1.40
C VAL A 78 -5.96 19.19 -1.12
N GLY A 79 -6.63 20.09 -1.86
CA GLY A 79 -6.56 21.53 -1.64
C GLY A 79 -6.98 21.92 -0.23
N ARG A 80 -8.19 21.53 0.20
CA ARG A 80 -8.73 21.83 1.53
C ARG A 80 -7.88 21.25 2.67
N LEU A 81 -7.32 20.05 2.50
CA LEU A 81 -6.42 19.46 3.49
C LEU A 81 -5.23 20.38 3.83
N PHE A 82 -4.72 21.12 2.85
CA PHE A 82 -3.56 22.01 3.01
C PHE A 82 -3.90 23.49 3.08
N ASP A 83 -5.17 23.87 2.89
CA ASP A 83 -5.61 25.26 3.02
C ASP A 83 -5.65 25.65 4.51
N PRO A 84 -4.85 26.64 4.96
CA PRO A 84 -4.84 27.07 6.36
C PRO A 84 -6.17 27.68 6.83
N ALA A 85 -7.06 28.10 5.92
CA ALA A 85 -8.38 28.62 6.27
C ALA A 85 -9.42 27.52 6.57
N GLU A 86 -9.16 26.29 6.14
CA GLU A 86 -10.03 25.14 6.35
C GLU A 86 -9.65 24.38 7.63
N ASP A 87 -10.56 23.54 8.14
CA ASP A 87 -10.30 22.68 9.31
C ASP A 87 -9.13 21.71 9.09
N GLY A 88 -8.78 21.42 7.82
CA GLY A 88 -7.68 20.53 7.46
C GLY A 88 -7.96 19.06 7.79
N ARG A 89 -9.24 18.68 7.93
CA ARG A 89 -9.67 17.30 8.14
C ARG A 89 -10.53 16.83 6.97
N GLU A 90 -10.04 15.84 6.24
CA GLU A 90 -10.65 15.37 5.00
C GLU A 90 -10.79 13.84 4.98
N ASP A 91 -11.91 13.34 4.46
CA ASP A 91 -12.08 11.94 4.08
C ASP A 91 -11.57 11.75 2.65
N LEU A 92 -10.45 11.05 2.52
CA LEU A 92 -9.79 10.78 1.25
C LEU A 92 -10.42 9.59 0.51
N GLY A 93 -11.42 8.93 1.10
CA GLY A 93 -12.15 7.81 0.55
C GLY A 93 -11.88 6.49 1.28
N SER A 94 -12.84 5.57 1.21
CA SER A 94 -12.74 4.22 1.79
C SER A 94 -12.42 4.20 3.30
N GLY A 95 -12.84 5.26 4.00
CA GLY A 95 -12.64 5.45 5.44
C GLY A 95 -11.22 5.90 5.80
N LEU A 96 -10.42 6.37 4.83
CA LEU A 96 -9.13 6.99 5.07
C LEU A 96 -9.34 8.47 5.36
N VAL A 97 -9.08 8.88 6.60
CA VAL A 97 -9.17 10.27 7.04
C VAL A 97 -7.77 10.83 7.26
N ALA A 98 -7.52 12.00 6.69
CA ALA A 98 -6.34 12.82 6.94
C ALA A 98 -6.74 14.04 7.78
N ASP A 99 -6.02 14.27 8.87
CA ASP A 99 -6.33 15.30 9.86
C ASP A 99 -5.07 16.13 10.12
N ARG A 100 -5.09 17.41 9.75
CA ARG A 100 -3.96 18.32 9.89
C ARG A 100 -3.79 18.74 11.35
N ILE A 101 -2.59 18.56 11.86
CA ILE A 101 -2.23 18.85 13.24
C ILE A 101 -0.84 19.49 13.22
N GLU A 102 -0.78 20.79 13.47
CA GLU A 102 0.45 21.57 13.36
C GLU A 102 1.08 21.36 11.96
N ASP A 103 2.36 20.98 11.89
CA ASP A 103 3.08 20.69 10.65
C ASP A 103 2.92 19.25 10.14
N SER A 104 2.05 18.45 10.77
CA SER A 104 1.86 17.03 10.49
C SER A 104 0.44 16.71 10.03
N ILE A 105 0.29 15.58 9.35
CA ILE A 105 -1.01 15.00 9.01
C ILE A 105 -1.15 13.69 9.78
N ARG A 106 -2.13 13.61 10.67
CA ARG A 106 -2.56 12.36 11.29
C ARG A 106 -3.37 11.57 10.28
N VAL A 107 -3.05 10.29 10.15
CA VAL A 107 -3.70 9.39 9.21
C VAL A 107 -4.50 8.35 10.00
N THR A 108 -5.78 8.25 9.69
CA THR A 108 -6.72 7.31 10.31
C THR A 108 -7.37 6.47 9.22
N LEU A 109 -7.37 5.15 9.34
CA LEU A 109 -8.05 4.26 8.41
C LEU A 109 -9.14 3.49 9.14
N ARG A 110 -10.39 3.62 8.70
CA ARG A 110 -11.57 2.94 9.25
C ARG A 110 -11.68 3.10 10.78
N GLY A 111 -11.40 4.32 11.27
CA GLY A 111 -11.43 4.67 12.69
C GLY A 111 -10.17 4.32 13.48
N ARG A 112 -9.18 3.63 12.90
CA ARG A 112 -7.91 3.30 13.55
C ARG A 112 -6.83 4.31 13.17
N MET A 113 -6.20 4.94 14.16
CA MET A 113 -5.05 5.83 13.94
C MET A 113 -3.84 4.99 13.51
N LEU A 114 -3.27 5.31 12.34
CA LEU A 114 -2.14 4.58 11.75
C LEU A 114 -0.79 5.26 12.02
N GLY A 115 -0.81 6.56 12.30
CA GLY A 115 0.37 7.35 12.60
C GLY A 115 0.23 8.80 12.15
N LYS A 116 1.37 9.50 12.10
CA LYS A 116 1.51 10.86 11.57
C LYS A 116 2.55 10.89 10.46
N VAL A 117 2.31 11.71 9.44
CA VAL A 117 3.29 12.03 8.41
C VAL A 117 3.57 13.52 8.39
N ASN A 118 4.74 13.91 7.90
CA ASN A 118 5.08 15.32 7.74
C ASN A 118 4.22 15.95 6.62
N GLY A 119 3.50 17.03 6.94
CA GLY A 119 2.58 17.69 6.02
C GLY A 119 3.26 18.28 4.79
N LYS A 120 4.42 18.93 4.96
CA LYS A 120 5.22 19.49 3.85
C LYS A 120 5.67 18.40 2.88
N ARG A 121 6.07 17.22 3.38
CA ARG A 121 6.45 16.07 2.54
C ARG A 121 5.25 15.47 1.82
N LEU A 122 4.09 15.36 2.50
CA LEU A 122 2.86 14.87 1.86
C LEU A 122 2.38 15.82 0.75
N ALA A 123 2.35 17.13 1.02
CA ALA A 123 2.06 18.15 0.02
C ALA A 123 3.01 18.04 -1.18
N SER A 124 4.32 17.90 -0.93
CA SER A 124 5.33 17.74 -1.97
C SER A 124 5.12 16.48 -2.82
N ALA A 125 4.64 15.37 -2.22
CA ALA A 125 4.33 14.15 -2.95
C ALA A 125 3.27 14.37 -4.03
N TRP A 126 2.27 15.21 -3.74
CA TRP A 126 1.24 15.63 -4.69
C TRP A 126 1.63 16.86 -5.53
N GLY A 127 2.80 17.45 -5.30
CA GLY A 127 3.29 18.60 -6.06
C GLY A 127 2.81 19.95 -5.55
N PHE A 128 2.29 20.02 -4.32
CA PHE A 128 1.98 21.27 -3.63
C PHE A 128 3.21 21.79 -2.90
N THR A 129 3.34 23.12 -2.83
CA THR A 129 4.35 23.80 -2.02
C THR A 129 3.63 24.54 -0.90
N LEU A 130 3.86 24.14 0.35
CA LEU A 130 3.34 24.85 1.51
C LEU A 130 4.25 26.04 1.85
N PRO A 131 3.70 27.18 2.27
CA PRO A 131 4.50 28.30 2.76
C PRO A 131 5.39 27.87 3.94
N GLY A 132 6.59 28.44 3.98
CA GLY A 132 7.70 28.09 4.86
C GLY A 132 7.46 28.49 6.30
#